data_AF-A0A2G8LG29-F1
#
_entry.id   AF-A0A2G8LG29-F1
#
_cell.length_a   1.000
_cell.length_b   1.000
_cell.length_c   1.000
_cell.angle_alpha   90.00
_cell.angle_beta   90.00
_cell.angle_gamma   90.00
#
_symmetry.space_group_name_H-M   'P 1'
#
loop_
_entity.id
_entity.type
_entity.pdbx_description
1 polymer ?
#
loop_
_entity_poly.entity_id
_entity_poly.type
_entity_poly.pdbx_seq_one_letter_code
_entity_poly.pdbx_strand_id
1 'polypeptide(L)'
;MDAAQAIAGDVLEATVIYLEKARVAVNGACRGFEGWQIILIAAGVTLLVTRLYNWLDHPRLTIRQRVVHNFWSFLKGLPIIRGKVKAELAKNVQKIGEEMYPTKEGDHFLNRLPAEGISSDEIFKRLEQYKTATFADWKGGKVSGCVYGGTEELSTLCAKVYHDFAWTNPLHPDVFPEVRRMEAEVVSMSLKLFHGGPNSGGTMTSGGTESILLAMQTYRDVAWEKGIERPEIIAAVSAHAAFNKASHYFGIRLILVPNDPKTHTLDVRAMKKKISKNTCCLVASAPSFPYGLLDDIEAVSKLGERYNIPVHVDACLGGFLIPFMEKAGFPLPPFDFRLPGVTSISADTHKYGYAPKGSSVILYKDKETRNFQFFVAGSWSGGIYATPTMAGNTYATPTMAGMNVNTLHLGNTYATGMNVNTLHLGNTYATHTMAGMNVNTLHLGNTYATGMNVNTLHLGNTYATHTMAGMNVNTLHLGNTYATHTMASMNVNTLHLGNTYATHTMAGMNVNTLHLGNTYATPTMAGSRPGALIAGCWATMMFFGESGYVNTTRQIIAETRYITQQLRKIKDIYVFGDPLISVVAVGSDKFDVFRAFAALGKKGWNLNSLQFPA
;
A
#
# COMPACT_ATOMS: atom_id res chain seq x y z
N MET A 1 -42.08 35.21 -16.82
CA MET A 1 -41.66 34.12 -15.92
C MET A 1 -42.74 33.05 -15.88
N ASP A 2 -43.93 33.45 -15.48
CA ASP A 2 -45.29 33.00 -15.84
C ASP A 2 -45.41 31.64 -16.54
N ALA A 3 -44.94 31.46 -17.78
CA ALA A 3 -45.02 30.17 -18.48
C ALA A 3 -44.36 28.99 -17.73
N ALA A 4 -43.24 29.24 -17.03
CA ALA A 4 -42.58 28.23 -16.19
C ALA A 4 -43.34 27.98 -14.87
N GLN A 5 -44.03 29.00 -14.34
CA GLN A 5 -44.87 28.85 -13.15
C GLN A 5 -46.18 28.11 -13.45
N ALA A 6 -46.78 28.33 -14.63
CA ALA A 6 -47.93 27.57 -15.11
C ALA A 6 -47.60 26.07 -15.23
N ILE A 7 -46.52 25.73 -15.95
CA ILE A 7 -46.07 24.33 -16.10
C ILE A 7 -45.75 23.70 -14.73
N ALA A 8 -45.14 24.44 -13.80
CA ALA A 8 -44.89 23.94 -12.45
C ALA A 8 -46.20 23.71 -11.65
N GLY A 9 -47.23 24.53 -11.86
CA GLY A 9 -48.57 24.36 -11.30
C GLY A 9 -49.26 23.10 -11.83
N ASP A 10 -49.32 22.95 -13.16
CA ASP A 10 -49.95 21.79 -13.82
C ASP A 10 -49.29 20.47 -13.39
N VAL A 11 -47.95 20.45 -13.31
CA VAL A 11 -47.18 19.29 -12.82
C VAL A 11 -47.46 19.00 -11.35
N LEU A 12 -47.62 20.02 -10.50
CA LEU A 12 -47.94 19.87 -9.09
C LEU A 12 -49.36 19.32 -8.90
N GLU A 13 -50.36 19.86 -9.60
CA GLU A 13 -51.76 19.40 -9.52
C GLU A 13 -51.91 17.96 -10.05
N ALA A 14 -51.28 17.65 -11.19
CA ALA A 14 -51.22 16.28 -11.69
C ALA A 14 -50.57 15.33 -10.66
N THR A 15 -49.46 15.75 -10.02
CA THR A 15 -48.79 14.97 -8.98
C THR A 15 -49.70 14.73 -7.76
N VAL A 16 -50.44 15.73 -7.30
CA VAL A 16 -51.42 15.58 -6.21
C VAL A 16 -52.52 14.58 -6.59
N ILE A 17 -53.06 14.65 -7.82
CA ILE A 17 -54.08 13.71 -8.31
C ILE A 17 -53.54 12.26 -8.36
N TYR A 18 -52.28 12.06 -8.77
CA TYR A 18 -51.67 10.73 -8.76
C TYR A 18 -51.37 10.21 -7.35
N LEU A 19 -50.90 11.08 -6.44
CA LEU A 19 -50.68 10.73 -5.03
C LEU A 19 -51.98 10.35 -4.33
N GLU A 20 -53.08 11.07 -4.58
CA GLU A 20 -54.38 10.76 -3.97
C GLU A 20 -54.96 9.43 -4.51
N LYS A 21 -54.84 9.18 -5.82
CA LYS A 21 -55.19 7.88 -6.41
C LYS A 21 -54.36 6.74 -5.82
N ALA A 22 -53.06 6.94 -5.62
CA ALA A 22 -52.18 5.98 -4.96
C ALA A 22 -52.58 5.74 -3.50
N ARG A 23 -52.90 6.80 -2.74
CA ARG A 23 -53.38 6.72 -1.35
C ARG A 23 -54.66 5.90 -1.24
N VAL A 24 -55.63 6.14 -2.12
CA VAL A 24 -56.89 5.37 -2.17
C VAL A 24 -56.64 3.91 -2.54
N ALA A 25 -55.75 3.63 -3.50
CA ALA A 25 -55.41 2.26 -3.88
C ALA A 25 -54.70 1.49 -2.75
N VAL A 26 -53.73 2.10 -2.06
CA VAL A 26 -53.03 1.51 -0.90
C VAL A 26 -54.00 1.26 0.25
N ASN A 27 -54.84 2.25 0.61
CA ASN A 27 -55.85 2.09 1.66
C ASN A 27 -56.92 1.05 1.28
N GLY A 28 -57.17 0.83 -0.01
CA GLY A 28 -58.01 -0.27 -0.51
C GLY A 28 -57.34 -1.64 -0.33
N ALA A 29 -56.06 -1.76 -0.70
CA ALA A 29 -55.29 -3.00 -0.59
C ALA A 29 -55.02 -3.42 0.87
N CYS A 30 -54.86 -2.45 1.78
CA CYS A 30 -54.71 -2.70 3.22
C CYS A 30 -56.04 -2.92 3.97
N ARG A 31 -57.20 -2.82 3.29
CA ARG A 31 -58.52 -2.96 3.94
C ARG A 31 -58.73 -4.40 4.42
N GLY A 32 -58.91 -4.57 5.72
CA GLY A 32 -59.11 -5.87 6.37
C GLY A 32 -57.88 -6.40 7.11
N PHE A 33 -56.75 -5.70 7.06
CA PHE A 33 -55.57 -5.99 7.88
C PHE A 33 -55.54 -5.10 9.13
N GLU A 34 -55.11 -5.67 10.25
CA GLU A 34 -54.82 -4.92 11.47
C GLU A 34 -53.49 -4.15 11.36
N GLY A 35 -53.32 -3.05 12.10
CA GLY A 35 -52.16 -2.17 11.96
C GLY A 35 -50.80 -2.87 12.14
N TRP A 36 -50.70 -3.85 13.04
CA TRP A 36 -49.49 -4.66 13.22
C TRP A 36 -49.21 -5.59 12.02
N GLN A 37 -50.25 -6.10 11.35
CA GLN A 37 -50.10 -6.93 10.15
C GLN A 37 -49.55 -6.09 9.00
N ILE A 38 -50.06 -4.87 8.81
CA ILE A 38 -49.56 -3.92 7.82
C ILE A 38 -48.07 -3.60 8.07
N ILE A 39 -47.68 -3.37 9.33
CA ILE A 39 -46.28 -3.13 9.72
C ILE A 39 -45.40 -4.36 9.42
N LEU A 40 -45.84 -5.58 9.77
CA LEU A 40 -45.07 -6.80 9.49
C LEU A 40 -44.96 -7.10 7.99
N ILE A 41 -46.02 -6.86 7.21
CA ILE A 41 -46.01 -7.01 5.76
C ILE A 41 -45.06 -5.99 5.13
N ALA A 42 -45.13 -4.72 5.53
CA ALA A 42 -44.23 -3.67 5.04
C ALA A 42 -42.76 -3.96 5.38
N ALA A 43 -42.47 -4.39 6.60
CA ALA A 43 -41.13 -4.80 7.02
C ALA A 43 -40.64 -6.04 6.25
N GLY A 44 -41.49 -7.06 6.09
CA GLY A 44 -41.18 -8.28 5.35
C GLY A 44 -40.91 -8.03 3.86
N VAL A 45 -41.75 -7.23 3.20
CA VAL A 45 -41.55 -6.81 1.81
C VAL A 45 -40.29 -5.96 1.66
N THR A 46 -40.02 -5.03 2.58
CA THR A 46 -38.80 -4.21 2.57
C THR A 46 -37.54 -5.08 2.73
N LEU A 47 -37.55 -6.05 3.65
CA LEU A 47 -36.45 -7.00 3.83
C LEU A 47 -36.27 -7.92 2.61
N LEU A 48 -37.36 -8.34 1.96
CA LEU A 48 -37.33 -9.15 0.74
C LEU A 48 -36.73 -8.35 -0.43
N VAL A 49 -37.24 -7.13 -0.67
CA VAL A 49 -36.79 -6.24 -1.75
C VAL A 49 -35.33 -5.83 -1.53
N THR A 50 -34.93 -5.46 -0.31
CA THR A 50 -33.53 -5.15 0.02
C THR A 50 -32.61 -6.36 -0.14
N ARG A 51 -33.06 -7.58 0.21
CA ARG A 51 -32.27 -8.80 -0.06
C ARG A 51 -32.16 -9.13 -1.55
N LEU A 52 -33.25 -8.98 -2.30
CA LEU A 52 -33.25 -9.20 -3.75
C LEU A 52 -32.36 -8.17 -4.45
N TYR A 53 -32.48 -6.90 -4.08
CA TYR A 53 -31.60 -5.82 -4.52
C TYR A 53 -30.14 -6.15 -4.23
N ASN A 54 -29.75 -6.38 -2.96
CA ASN A 54 -28.37 -6.68 -2.58
C ASN A 54 -27.81 -7.96 -3.26
N TRP A 55 -28.68 -8.92 -3.61
CA TRP A 55 -28.30 -10.11 -4.37
C TRP A 55 -28.13 -9.83 -5.87
N LEU A 56 -28.94 -8.96 -6.46
CA LEU A 56 -28.80 -8.47 -7.83
C LEU A 56 -27.57 -7.54 -7.97
N ASP A 57 -27.29 -6.75 -6.94
CA ASP A 57 -26.39 -5.59 -6.96
C ASP A 57 -24.97 -5.86 -6.43
N HIS A 58 -24.64 -7.13 -6.19
CA HIS A 58 -23.37 -7.55 -5.58
C HIS A 58 -22.14 -6.99 -6.34
N PRO A 59 -21.19 -6.30 -5.67
CA PRO A 59 -20.12 -5.50 -6.30
C PRO A 59 -19.00 -6.28 -7.01
N ARG A 60 -19.09 -7.62 -7.12
CA ARG A 60 -17.96 -8.48 -7.57
C ARG A 60 -18.39 -9.66 -8.41
N LEU A 61 -19.39 -10.42 -7.94
CA LEU A 61 -19.84 -11.65 -8.59
C LEU A 61 -20.94 -11.36 -9.62
N THR A 62 -20.83 -11.97 -10.80
CA THR A 62 -21.89 -11.98 -11.82
C THR A 62 -23.11 -12.79 -11.37
N ILE A 63 -24.29 -12.57 -11.96
CA ILE A 63 -25.52 -13.33 -11.68
C ILE A 63 -25.26 -14.85 -11.69
N ARG A 64 -24.59 -15.37 -12.72
CA ARG A 64 -24.25 -16.80 -12.82
C ARG A 64 -23.39 -17.29 -11.65
N GLN A 65 -22.35 -16.53 -11.27
CA GLN A 65 -21.52 -16.86 -10.11
C GLN A 65 -22.30 -16.84 -8.80
N ARG A 66 -23.28 -15.92 -8.65
CA ARG A 66 -24.12 -15.82 -7.44
C ARG A 66 -25.14 -16.95 -7.31
N VAL A 67 -25.75 -17.37 -8.43
CA VAL A 67 -26.60 -18.58 -8.47
C VAL A 67 -25.79 -19.81 -8.07
N VAL A 68 -24.61 -20.01 -8.68
CA VAL A 68 -23.72 -21.13 -8.38
C VAL A 68 -23.20 -21.08 -6.93
N HIS A 69 -22.81 -19.91 -6.43
CA HIS A 69 -22.36 -19.73 -5.04
C HIS A 69 -23.47 -20.05 -4.04
N ASN A 70 -24.68 -19.50 -4.22
CA ASN A 70 -25.82 -19.75 -3.34
C ASN A 70 -26.21 -21.24 -3.35
N PHE A 71 -26.24 -21.87 -4.52
CA PHE A 71 -26.51 -23.31 -4.65
C PHE A 71 -25.48 -24.17 -3.88
N TRP A 72 -24.19 -23.90 -4.05
CA TRP A 72 -23.14 -24.60 -3.30
C TRP A 72 -23.16 -24.27 -1.80
N SER A 73 -23.51 -23.05 -1.41
CA SER A 73 -23.65 -22.67 0.00
C SER A 73 -24.83 -23.38 0.66
N PHE A 74 -25.97 -23.48 -0.03
CA PHE A 74 -27.14 -24.25 0.40
C PHE A 74 -26.80 -25.74 0.57
N LEU A 75 -26.19 -26.36 -0.46
CA LEU A 75 -25.76 -27.77 -0.39
C LEU A 75 -24.78 -28.01 0.77
N LYS A 76 -23.77 -27.15 0.96
CA LYS A 76 -22.82 -27.24 2.08
C LYS A 76 -23.46 -27.00 3.45
N GLY A 77 -24.64 -26.37 3.50
CA GLY A 77 -25.44 -26.18 4.70
C GLY A 77 -26.20 -27.45 5.15
N LEU A 78 -26.53 -28.36 4.23
CA LEU A 78 -27.27 -29.59 4.55
C LEU A 78 -26.47 -30.46 5.54
N PRO A 79 -27.06 -30.95 6.65
CA PRO A 79 -26.31 -31.57 7.75
C PRO A 79 -25.36 -32.71 7.34
N ILE A 80 -25.81 -33.60 6.44
CA ILE A 80 -25.02 -34.73 5.95
C ILE A 80 -23.81 -34.25 5.15
N ILE A 81 -23.99 -33.25 4.27
CA ILE A 81 -22.91 -32.69 3.46
C ILE A 81 -21.97 -31.88 4.34
N ARG A 82 -22.49 -31.08 5.28
CA ARG A 82 -21.71 -30.33 6.28
C ARG A 82 -20.84 -31.26 7.12
N GLY A 83 -21.37 -32.42 7.52
CA GLY A 83 -20.62 -33.47 8.23
C GLY A 83 -19.47 -34.01 7.39
N LYS A 84 -19.72 -34.45 6.15
CA LYS A 84 -18.68 -34.94 5.23
C LYS A 84 -17.62 -33.88 4.91
N VAL A 85 -18.03 -32.64 4.67
CA VAL A 85 -17.12 -31.50 4.43
C VAL A 85 -16.26 -31.22 5.66
N LYS A 86 -16.82 -31.25 6.88
CA LYS A 86 -16.02 -31.09 8.11
C LYS A 86 -15.02 -32.23 8.31
N ALA A 87 -15.42 -33.47 8.04
CA ALA A 87 -14.53 -34.63 8.16
C ALA A 87 -13.37 -34.57 7.16
N GLU A 88 -13.66 -34.29 5.88
CA GLU A 88 -12.62 -34.18 4.85
C GLU A 88 -11.74 -32.93 5.07
N LEU A 89 -12.28 -31.82 5.58
CA LEU A 89 -11.48 -30.66 6.00
C LEU A 89 -10.54 -31.02 7.15
N ALA A 90 -11.01 -31.72 8.19
CA ALA A 90 -10.19 -32.13 9.33
C ALA A 90 -9.06 -33.09 8.91
N LYS A 91 -9.37 -34.08 8.07
CA LYS A 91 -8.40 -35.00 7.46
C LYS A 91 -7.35 -34.26 6.61
N ASN A 92 -7.76 -33.27 5.82
CA ASN A 92 -6.82 -32.45 5.06
C ASN A 92 -5.96 -31.54 5.98
N VAL A 93 -6.53 -30.97 7.05
CA VAL A 93 -5.76 -30.19 8.05
C VAL A 93 -4.73 -31.07 8.76
N GLN A 94 -5.10 -32.29 9.16
CA GLN A 94 -4.18 -33.27 9.74
C GLN A 94 -3.04 -33.60 8.76
N LYS A 95 -3.38 -34.03 7.54
CA LYS A 95 -2.39 -34.38 6.51
C LYS A 95 -1.45 -33.21 6.20
N ILE A 96 -1.98 -31.99 6.09
CA ILE A 96 -1.19 -30.78 5.86
C ILE A 96 -0.26 -30.48 7.05
N GLY A 97 -0.68 -30.77 8.29
CA GLY A 97 0.20 -30.69 9.47
C GLY A 97 1.36 -31.68 9.40
N GLU A 98 1.04 -32.95 9.12
CA GLU A 98 2.02 -34.04 8.95
C GLU A 98 3.01 -33.76 7.79
N GLU A 99 2.54 -33.16 6.69
CA GLU A 99 3.36 -32.80 5.53
C GLU A 99 4.15 -31.49 5.71
N MET A 100 3.68 -30.53 6.52
CA MET A 100 4.39 -29.25 6.75
C MET A 100 5.44 -29.32 7.86
N TYR A 101 5.25 -30.15 8.90
CA TYR A 101 6.26 -30.32 9.94
C TYR A 101 6.24 -31.76 10.49
N PRO A 102 7.03 -32.69 9.90
CA PRO A 102 7.16 -34.05 10.39
C PRO A 102 7.93 -34.04 11.71
N THR A 103 7.20 -33.97 12.83
CA THR A 103 7.74 -34.09 14.19
C THR A 103 8.46 -35.42 14.37
N LYS A 104 9.70 -35.38 14.83
CA LYS A 104 10.47 -36.57 15.20
C LYS A 104 9.95 -37.13 16.53
N GLU A 105 10.22 -38.40 16.80
CA GLU A 105 9.85 -39.00 18.08
C GLU A 105 10.60 -38.29 19.22
N GLY A 106 9.84 -37.67 20.14
CA GLY A 106 10.37 -36.77 21.19
C GLY A 106 10.29 -35.26 20.89
N ASP A 107 9.94 -34.84 19.67
CA ASP A 107 9.65 -33.42 19.40
C ASP A 107 8.35 -32.99 20.09
N HIS A 108 8.38 -31.87 20.81
CA HIS A 108 7.23 -31.30 21.50
C HIS A 108 7.09 -29.81 21.19
N PHE A 109 5.90 -29.40 20.72
CA PHE A 109 5.59 -27.99 20.51
C PHE A 109 5.53 -27.23 21.84
N LEU A 110 6.26 -26.11 21.94
CA LEU A 110 6.19 -25.20 23.08
C LEU A 110 4.83 -24.48 23.07
N ASN A 111 3.90 -24.96 23.90
CA ASN A 111 2.54 -24.46 24.01
C ASN A 111 2.36 -23.31 25.03
N ARG A 112 3.47 -22.87 25.65
CA ARG A 112 3.54 -21.78 26.63
C ARG A 112 4.94 -21.15 26.62
N LEU A 113 5.05 -19.92 27.08
CA LEU A 113 6.34 -19.31 27.42
C LEU A 113 7.01 -20.11 28.56
N PRO A 114 8.36 -20.15 28.61
CA PRO A 114 9.06 -20.67 29.78
C PRO A 114 8.79 -19.77 31.00
N ALA A 115 8.84 -20.33 32.21
CA ALA A 115 8.60 -19.57 33.44
C ALA A 115 9.74 -18.56 33.74
N GLU A 116 10.94 -18.87 33.28
CA GLU A 116 12.14 -18.03 33.39
C GLU A 116 12.81 -17.91 32.01
N GLY A 117 13.61 -16.86 31.80
CA GLY A 117 14.34 -16.67 30.55
C GLY A 117 15.46 -17.70 30.38
N ILE A 118 15.40 -18.48 29.30
CA ILE A 118 16.50 -19.39 28.91
C ILE A 118 17.71 -18.61 28.37
N SER A 119 18.92 -19.14 28.56
CA SER A 119 20.15 -18.50 28.11
C SER A 119 20.27 -18.47 26.58
N SER A 120 21.06 -17.51 26.07
CA SER A 120 21.37 -17.39 24.64
C SER A 120 21.91 -18.70 24.04
N ASP A 121 22.76 -19.42 24.76
CA ASP A 121 23.34 -20.69 24.29
C ASP A 121 22.28 -21.78 24.10
N GLU A 122 21.30 -21.87 25.02
CA GLU A 122 20.18 -22.81 24.91
C GLU A 122 19.20 -22.38 23.81
N ILE A 123 19.05 -21.07 23.56
CA ILE A 123 18.30 -20.55 22.39
C ILE A 123 19.00 -20.96 21.09
N PHE A 124 20.31 -20.71 20.95
CA PHE A 124 21.06 -21.08 19.73
C PHE A 124 21.07 -22.60 19.50
N LYS A 125 21.28 -23.39 20.56
CA LYS A 125 21.19 -24.86 20.51
C LYS A 125 19.83 -25.36 20.01
N ARG A 126 18.72 -24.74 20.43
CA ARG A 126 17.37 -25.04 19.90
C ARG A 126 17.19 -24.60 18.45
N LEU A 127 17.76 -23.46 18.06
CA LEU A 127 17.75 -23.01 16.66
C LEU A 127 18.52 -23.99 15.74
N GLU A 128 19.67 -24.53 16.18
CA GLU A 128 20.36 -25.60 15.43
C GLU A 128 19.53 -26.87 15.33
N GLN A 129 18.84 -27.28 16.41
CA GLN A 129 17.91 -28.41 16.37
C GLN A 129 16.78 -28.18 15.35
N TYR A 130 16.16 -26.99 15.34
CA TYR A 130 15.08 -26.64 14.41
C TYR A 130 15.54 -26.55 12.95
N LYS A 131 16.79 -26.14 12.67
CA LYS A 131 17.36 -26.19 11.29
C LYS A 131 17.32 -27.60 10.70
N THR A 132 17.41 -28.65 11.53
CA THR A 132 17.31 -30.06 11.10
C THR A 132 15.91 -30.50 10.65
N ALA A 133 14.90 -29.62 10.69
CA ALA A 133 13.59 -29.84 10.08
C ALA A 133 13.54 -29.40 8.60
N THR A 134 14.61 -28.79 8.07
CA THR A 134 14.68 -28.36 6.66
C THR A 134 14.80 -29.57 5.72
N PHE A 135 13.67 -30.10 5.26
CA PHE A 135 13.63 -31.32 4.43
C PHE A 135 14.17 -31.14 3.00
N ALA A 136 14.23 -29.89 2.50
CA ALA A 136 14.50 -29.59 1.10
C ALA A 136 15.94 -29.05 0.90
N ASP A 137 16.68 -29.70 0.01
CA ASP A 137 18.07 -29.38 -0.34
C ASP A 137 18.14 -28.14 -1.27
N TRP A 138 17.96 -26.97 -0.66
CA TRP A 138 18.06 -25.68 -1.37
C TRP A 138 19.51 -25.29 -1.66
N LYS A 139 20.47 -25.66 -0.81
CA LYS A 139 21.91 -25.41 -1.06
C LYS A 139 22.43 -26.24 -2.23
N GLY A 140 21.95 -27.46 -2.43
CA GLY A 140 22.21 -28.28 -3.62
C GLY A 140 21.36 -27.94 -4.84
N GLY A 141 20.65 -26.80 -4.86
CA GLY A 141 19.93 -26.28 -6.02
C GLY A 141 18.66 -27.03 -6.42
N LYS A 142 18.11 -27.90 -5.56
CA LYS A 142 16.97 -28.77 -5.91
C LYS A 142 15.59 -28.14 -5.67
N VAL A 143 15.53 -26.87 -5.27
CA VAL A 143 14.28 -26.17 -4.91
C VAL A 143 13.96 -25.12 -5.96
N SER A 144 12.76 -25.19 -6.54
CA SER A 144 12.28 -24.23 -7.54
C SER A 144 11.99 -22.87 -6.89
N GLY A 145 12.71 -21.83 -7.31
CA GLY A 145 12.62 -20.49 -6.72
C GLY A 145 12.99 -20.52 -5.24
N CYS A 146 12.06 -20.10 -4.37
CA CYS A 146 12.23 -20.01 -2.92
C CYS A 146 13.39 -19.09 -2.47
N VAL A 147 14.63 -19.59 -2.52
CA VAL A 147 15.88 -18.89 -2.18
C VAL A 147 16.57 -18.45 -3.47
N TYR A 148 16.82 -17.14 -3.61
CA TYR A 148 17.34 -16.55 -4.85
C TYR A 148 18.81 -16.13 -4.74
N GLY A 149 19.27 -15.83 -3.51
CA GLY A 149 20.67 -15.62 -3.15
C GLY A 149 21.16 -16.77 -2.24
N GLY A 150 21.82 -16.44 -1.13
CA GLY A 150 22.20 -17.43 -0.12
C GLY A 150 23.61 -18.02 -0.28
N THR A 151 24.51 -17.33 -0.99
CA THR A 151 25.96 -17.56 -0.85
C THR A 151 26.40 -17.22 0.58
N GLU A 152 27.51 -17.82 1.03
CA GLU A 152 28.06 -17.58 2.38
C GLU A 152 28.33 -16.08 2.59
N GLU A 153 28.99 -15.44 1.62
CA GLU A 153 29.33 -14.01 1.60
C GLU A 153 28.10 -13.08 1.70
N LEU A 154 27.09 -13.27 0.84
CA LEU A 154 25.88 -12.45 0.87
C LEU A 154 25.07 -12.68 2.16
N SER A 155 25.10 -13.91 2.70
CA SER A 155 24.46 -14.24 3.97
C SER A 155 25.16 -13.54 5.15
N THR A 156 26.51 -13.53 5.16
CA THR A 156 27.31 -12.79 6.16
C THR A 156 27.07 -11.28 6.08
N LEU A 157 27.06 -10.70 4.87
CA LEU A 157 26.74 -9.29 4.65
C LEU A 157 25.34 -8.95 5.19
N CYS A 158 24.32 -9.72 4.79
CA CYS A 158 22.95 -9.49 5.23
C CYS A 158 22.78 -9.68 6.74
N ALA A 159 23.46 -10.66 7.36
CA ALA A 159 23.41 -10.88 8.80
C ALA A 159 24.03 -9.72 9.58
N LYS A 160 25.17 -9.18 9.13
CA LYS A 160 25.79 -8.00 9.76
C LYS A 160 24.92 -6.75 9.61
N VAL A 161 24.39 -6.49 8.41
CA VAL A 161 23.49 -5.35 8.18
C VAL A 161 22.20 -5.51 8.99
N TYR A 162 21.67 -6.73 9.17
CA TYR A 162 20.52 -6.96 10.03
C TYR A 162 20.83 -6.68 11.51
N HIS A 163 22.00 -7.11 12.00
CA HIS A 163 22.47 -6.82 13.36
C HIS A 163 22.55 -5.31 13.62
N ASP A 164 23.26 -4.58 12.75
CA ASP A 164 23.54 -3.15 12.92
C ASP A 164 22.26 -2.28 12.83
N PHE A 165 21.22 -2.75 12.13
CA PHE A 165 19.95 -2.04 11.92
C PHE A 165 18.74 -2.66 12.63
N ALA A 166 18.93 -3.66 13.51
CA ALA A 166 17.86 -4.51 14.06
C ALA A 166 16.68 -3.75 14.70
N TRP A 167 16.97 -2.64 15.39
CA TRP A 167 16.00 -1.82 16.13
C TRP A 167 15.48 -0.61 15.36
N THR A 168 15.95 -0.39 14.14
CA THR A 168 15.55 0.77 13.35
C THR A 168 14.13 0.62 12.81
N ASN A 169 13.31 1.68 12.95
CA ASN A 169 11.92 1.68 12.53
C ASN A 169 11.60 2.94 11.72
N PRO A 170 11.40 2.85 10.39
CA PRO A 170 11.14 3.99 9.51
C PRO A 170 9.72 4.59 9.66
N LEU A 171 9.01 4.28 10.75
CA LEU A 171 7.95 5.11 11.35
C LEU A 171 8.52 6.39 11.98
N HIS A 172 9.81 6.41 12.32
CA HIS A 172 10.49 7.50 13.03
C HIS A 172 11.74 7.96 12.26
N PRO A 173 11.61 8.64 11.10
CA PRO A 173 12.77 9.13 10.35
C PRO A 173 13.39 10.41 10.93
N ASP A 174 12.77 10.98 11.97
CA ASP A 174 13.39 11.91 12.92
C ASP A 174 14.48 11.19 13.76
N VAL A 175 14.26 9.91 14.08
CA VAL A 175 15.19 9.06 14.84
C VAL A 175 16.12 8.24 13.92
N PHE A 176 15.63 7.80 12.76
CA PHE A 176 16.31 6.90 11.81
C PHE A 176 16.38 7.50 10.37
N PRO A 177 16.94 8.71 10.17
CA PRO A 177 16.98 9.37 8.87
C PRO A 177 17.82 8.59 7.83
N GLU A 178 18.80 7.80 8.26
CA GLU A 178 19.62 6.93 7.41
C GLU A 178 18.81 5.79 6.78
N VAL A 179 17.87 5.16 7.51
CA VAL A 179 16.95 4.16 6.94
C VAL A 179 15.98 4.82 5.95
N ARG A 180 15.45 6.00 6.28
CA ARG A 180 14.65 6.81 5.34
C ARG A 180 15.45 7.07 4.06
N ARG A 181 16.72 7.47 4.18
CA ARG A 181 17.61 7.71 3.04
C ARG A 181 17.80 6.45 2.19
N MET A 182 18.12 5.31 2.79
CA MET A 182 18.26 4.04 2.05
C MET A 182 16.97 3.65 1.32
N GLU A 183 15.80 3.85 1.93
CA GLU A 183 14.49 3.64 1.29
C GLU A 183 14.25 4.59 0.10
N ALA A 184 14.75 5.83 0.16
CA ALA A 184 14.69 6.75 -0.98
C ALA A 184 15.59 6.27 -2.13
N GLU A 185 16.81 5.83 -1.80
CA GLU A 185 17.80 5.40 -2.78
C GLU A 185 17.40 4.07 -3.46
N VAL A 186 16.83 3.10 -2.73
CA VAL A 186 16.27 1.87 -3.30
C VAL A 186 15.15 2.17 -4.31
N VAL A 187 14.20 3.05 -3.95
CA VAL A 187 13.12 3.46 -4.87
C VAL A 187 13.68 4.22 -6.07
N SER A 188 14.62 5.15 -5.86
CA SER A 188 15.24 5.96 -6.93
C SER A 188 16.01 5.09 -7.94
N MET A 189 16.83 4.15 -7.46
CA MET A 189 17.51 3.17 -8.30
C MET A 189 16.52 2.30 -9.08
N SER A 190 15.45 1.83 -8.42
CA SER A 190 14.41 1.03 -9.07
C SER A 190 13.68 1.81 -10.16
N LEU A 191 13.30 3.07 -9.91
CA LEU A 191 12.74 3.96 -10.93
C LEU A 191 13.70 4.14 -12.10
N LYS A 192 15.01 4.28 -11.84
CA LYS A 192 16.02 4.43 -12.89
C LYS A 192 16.18 3.16 -13.76
N LEU A 193 16.12 1.97 -13.16
CA LEU A 193 16.14 0.68 -13.88
C LEU A 193 14.92 0.50 -14.80
N PHE A 194 13.75 1.00 -14.39
CA PHE A 194 12.52 0.96 -15.18
C PHE A 194 12.25 2.22 -16.01
N HIS A 195 13.26 3.06 -16.26
CA HIS A 195 13.18 4.26 -17.09
C HIS A 195 12.14 5.31 -16.64
N GLY A 196 11.87 5.41 -15.34
CA GLY A 196 10.98 6.41 -14.74
C GLY A 196 11.45 7.85 -14.96
N GLY A 197 10.53 8.74 -15.35
CA GLY A 197 10.80 10.16 -15.56
C GLY A 197 10.93 10.98 -14.25
N PRO A 198 11.26 12.28 -14.30
CA PRO A 198 11.46 13.11 -13.10
C PRO A 198 10.21 13.26 -12.22
N ASN A 199 9.02 13.10 -12.81
CA ASN A 199 7.75 13.14 -12.10
C ASN A 199 7.39 11.80 -11.43
N SER A 200 8.09 10.71 -11.77
CA SER A 200 7.83 9.37 -11.22
C SER A 200 8.12 9.26 -9.72
N GLY A 201 7.50 8.29 -9.07
CA GLY A 201 7.62 8.08 -7.64
C GLY A 201 7.21 6.66 -7.26
N GLY A 202 7.62 6.22 -6.08
CA GLY A 202 7.29 4.89 -5.60
C GLY A 202 7.53 4.76 -4.10
N THR A 203 7.34 3.54 -3.61
CA THR A 203 7.57 3.16 -2.22
C THR A 203 8.17 1.75 -2.18
N MET A 204 8.94 1.44 -1.14
CA MET A 204 9.21 0.03 -0.83
C MET A 204 7.93 -0.64 -0.31
N THR A 205 7.96 -1.96 -0.16
CA THR A 205 6.89 -2.80 0.38
C THR A 205 7.49 -4.04 1.04
N SER A 206 6.69 -4.80 1.79
CA SER A 206 7.10 -6.11 2.36
C SER A 206 7.24 -7.22 1.29
N GLY A 207 6.73 -7.03 0.07
CA GLY A 207 6.74 -8.04 -0.97
C GLY A 207 5.72 -7.77 -2.08
N GLY A 208 5.85 -8.42 -3.24
CA GLY A 208 5.02 -8.17 -4.42
C GLY A 208 3.50 -8.33 -4.21
N THR A 209 3.07 -9.10 -3.20
CA THR A 209 1.65 -9.13 -2.80
C THR A 209 1.17 -7.78 -2.27
N GLU A 210 1.98 -7.09 -1.46
CA GLU A 210 1.70 -5.73 -1.01
C GLU A 210 1.78 -4.75 -2.19
N SER A 211 2.83 -4.82 -3.03
CA SER A 211 2.97 -3.94 -4.20
C SER A 211 1.75 -4.01 -5.14
N ILE A 212 1.23 -5.22 -5.39
CA ILE A 212 0.00 -5.44 -6.17
C ILE A 212 -1.24 -4.94 -5.42
N LEU A 213 -1.38 -5.21 -4.12
CA LEU A 213 -2.52 -4.71 -3.33
C LEU A 213 -2.59 -3.19 -3.36
N LEU A 214 -1.47 -2.51 -3.15
CA LEU A 214 -1.36 -1.06 -3.17
C LEU A 214 -1.68 -0.48 -4.55
N ALA A 215 -1.11 -1.04 -5.63
CA ALA A 215 -1.46 -0.61 -6.99
C ALA A 215 -2.96 -0.72 -7.28
N MET A 216 -3.60 -1.82 -6.88
CA MET A 216 -5.04 -2.02 -7.12
C MET A 216 -5.91 -1.13 -6.23
N GLN A 217 -5.49 -0.81 -5.00
CA GLN A 217 -6.13 0.20 -4.16
C GLN A 217 -6.04 1.59 -4.83
N THR A 218 -4.84 2.00 -5.24
CA THR A 218 -4.59 3.27 -5.94
C THR A 218 -5.51 3.43 -7.15
N TYR A 219 -5.64 2.42 -8.01
CA TYR A 219 -6.53 2.51 -9.18
C TYR A 219 -8.03 2.41 -8.87
N ARG A 220 -8.43 1.82 -7.74
CA ARG A 220 -9.81 1.95 -7.24
C ARG A 220 -10.09 3.39 -6.82
N ASP A 221 -9.15 4.01 -6.11
CA ASP A 221 -9.34 5.34 -5.52
C ASP A 221 -9.32 6.44 -6.61
N VAL A 222 -8.44 6.32 -7.61
CA VAL A 222 -8.48 7.11 -8.86
C VAL A 222 -9.78 6.88 -9.65
N ALA A 223 -10.33 5.67 -9.64
CA ALA A 223 -11.59 5.37 -10.34
C ALA A 223 -12.80 5.96 -9.62
N TRP A 224 -12.80 5.99 -8.29
CA TRP A 224 -13.83 6.66 -7.48
C TRP A 224 -13.83 8.17 -7.68
N GLU A 225 -12.67 8.83 -7.76
CA GLU A 225 -12.57 10.25 -8.13
C GLU A 225 -13.19 10.51 -9.52
N LYS A 226 -12.98 9.59 -10.47
CA LYS A 226 -13.58 9.61 -11.82
C LYS A 226 -15.06 9.18 -11.85
N GLY A 227 -15.72 9.01 -10.71
CA GLY A 227 -17.14 8.65 -10.60
C GLY A 227 -17.46 7.17 -10.91
N ILE A 228 -16.45 6.30 -10.99
CA ILE A 228 -16.64 4.86 -11.24
C ILE A 228 -16.85 4.14 -9.92
N GLU A 229 -18.10 4.07 -9.45
CA GLU A 229 -18.47 3.40 -8.19
C GLU A 229 -17.98 1.94 -8.08
N ARG A 230 -17.94 1.21 -9.21
CA ARG A 230 -17.74 -0.25 -9.27
C ARG A 230 -16.58 -0.62 -10.19
N PRO A 231 -15.33 -0.32 -9.79
CA PRO A 231 -14.16 -0.52 -10.64
C PRO A 231 -13.95 -1.99 -11.03
N GLU A 232 -13.47 -2.18 -12.26
CA GLU A 232 -13.12 -3.48 -12.84
C GLU A 232 -11.62 -3.54 -13.19
N ILE A 233 -10.93 -4.61 -12.79
CA ILE A 233 -9.56 -4.93 -13.23
C ILE A 233 -9.65 -6.01 -14.30
N ILE A 234 -8.87 -5.90 -15.38
CA ILE A 234 -8.76 -6.95 -16.39
C ILE A 234 -7.33 -7.52 -16.39
N ALA A 235 -7.21 -8.84 -16.25
CA ALA A 235 -5.93 -9.55 -16.15
C ALA A 235 -6.00 -10.94 -16.83
N ALA A 236 -4.84 -11.50 -17.20
CA ALA A 236 -4.74 -12.89 -17.66
C ALA A 236 -5.11 -13.90 -16.55
N VAL A 237 -5.55 -15.11 -16.91
CA VAL A 237 -5.67 -16.24 -15.95
C VAL A 237 -4.33 -16.64 -15.34
N SER A 238 -3.20 -16.32 -15.99
CA SER A 238 -1.84 -16.50 -15.45
C SER A 238 -1.35 -15.39 -14.52
N ALA A 239 -2.13 -14.31 -14.31
CA ALA A 239 -1.75 -13.21 -13.42
C ALA A 239 -1.72 -13.65 -11.95
N HIS A 240 -0.85 -13.02 -11.15
CA HIS A 240 -0.57 -13.48 -9.79
C HIS A 240 -1.80 -13.49 -8.86
N ALA A 241 -1.86 -14.45 -7.93
CA ALA A 241 -2.99 -14.63 -7.01
C ALA A 241 -3.29 -13.40 -6.12
N ALA A 242 -2.35 -12.46 -5.98
CA ALA A 242 -2.58 -11.18 -5.33
C ALA A 242 -3.70 -10.33 -5.98
N PHE A 243 -3.96 -10.43 -7.29
CA PHE A 243 -5.09 -9.74 -7.93
C PHE A 243 -6.46 -10.26 -7.44
N ASN A 244 -6.56 -11.57 -7.18
CA ASN A 244 -7.75 -12.16 -6.52
C ASN A 244 -7.88 -11.65 -5.07
N LYS A 245 -6.76 -11.46 -4.36
CA LYS A 245 -6.74 -10.89 -3.00
C LYS A 245 -7.16 -9.40 -3.00
N ALA A 246 -6.70 -8.61 -3.97
CA ALA A 246 -7.14 -7.22 -4.16
C ALA A 246 -8.64 -7.12 -4.43
N SER A 247 -9.17 -7.95 -5.34
CA SER A 247 -10.62 -8.06 -5.59
C SER A 247 -11.40 -8.53 -4.34
N HIS A 248 -10.78 -9.36 -3.50
CA HIS A 248 -11.39 -9.78 -2.24
C HIS A 248 -11.43 -8.66 -1.19
N TYR A 249 -10.34 -7.91 -0.98
CA TYR A 249 -10.26 -6.88 0.06
C TYR A 249 -10.91 -5.54 -0.33
N PHE A 250 -10.79 -5.11 -1.59
CA PHE A 250 -11.10 -3.72 -1.97
C PHE A 250 -12.45 -3.55 -2.67
N GLY A 251 -13.23 -4.61 -2.82
CA GLY A 251 -14.53 -4.58 -3.52
C GLY A 251 -14.44 -4.54 -5.04
N ILE A 252 -13.24 -4.38 -5.61
CA ILE A 252 -12.98 -4.29 -7.06
C ILE A 252 -13.37 -5.61 -7.74
N ARG A 253 -13.95 -5.54 -8.94
CA ARG A 253 -14.33 -6.73 -9.71
C ARG A 253 -13.18 -7.16 -10.65
N LEU A 254 -12.58 -8.32 -10.38
CA LEU A 254 -11.57 -8.91 -11.27
C LEU A 254 -12.24 -9.66 -12.44
N ILE A 255 -11.82 -9.34 -13.66
CA ILE A 255 -12.20 -10.01 -14.90
C ILE A 255 -10.96 -10.72 -15.44
N LEU A 256 -10.91 -12.04 -15.23
CA LEU A 256 -9.88 -12.88 -15.83
C LEU A 256 -10.22 -13.16 -17.30
N VAL A 257 -9.24 -12.99 -18.18
CA VAL A 257 -9.29 -13.38 -19.60
C VAL A 257 -8.36 -14.57 -19.86
N PRO A 258 -8.68 -15.47 -20.81
CA PRO A 258 -7.83 -16.60 -21.13
C PRO A 258 -6.48 -16.13 -21.69
N ASN A 259 -5.51 -17.05 -21.65
CA ASN A 259 -4.27 -16.91 -22.38
C ASN A 259 -4.50 -17.33 -23.85
N ASP A 260 -3.72 -16.79 -24.79
CA ASP A 260 -3.78 -17.20 -26.19
C ASP A 260 -3.27 -18.65 -26.34
N PRO A 261 -4.01 -19.56 -27.01
CA PRO A 261 -3.64 -20.98 -27.10
C PRO A 261 -2.37 -21.30 -27.91
N LYS A 262 -1.67 -20.31 -28.47
CA LYS A 262 -0.41 -20.50 -29.21
C LYS A 262 0.79 -19.92 -28.46
N THR A 263 0.64 -18.76 -27.82
CA THR A 263 1.72 -18.14 -27.05
C THR A 263 1.73 -18.54 -25.59
N HIS A 264 0.58 -19.00 -25.05
CA HIS A 264 0.30 -19.18 -23.62
C HIS A 264 0.49 -17.91 -22.78
N THR A 265 0.55 -16.72 -23.40
CA THR A 265 0.52 -15.39 -22.75
C THR A 265 -0.88 -14.79 -22.79
N LEU A 266 -1.10 -13.64 -22.16
CA LEU A 266 -2.36 -12.87 -22.19
C LEU A 266 -2.95 -12.71 -23.61
N ASP A 267 -4.19 -13.16 -23.84
CA ASP A 267 -4.94 -12.78 -25.06
C ASP A 267 -5.39 -11.31 -24.98
N VAL A 268 -4.59 -10.43 -25.58
CA VAL A 268 -4.86 -8.98 -25.71
C VAL A 268 -6.18 -8.70 -26.44
N ARG A 269 -6.63 -9.59 -27.33
CA ARG A 269 -7.93 -9.47 -28.03
C ARG A 269 -9.08 -9.82 -27.09
N ALA A 270 -8.92 -10.81 -26.21
CA ALA A 270 -9.88 -11.09 -25.13
C ALA A 270 -9.91 -9.96 -24.11
N MET A 271 -8.76 -9.42 -23.69
CA MET A 271 -8.68 -8.23 -22.82
C MET A 271 -9.48 -7.06 -23.42
N LYS A 272 -9.20 -6.70 -24.68
CA LYS A 272 -9.91 -5.62 -25.38
C LYS A 272 -11.43 -5.85 -25.43
N LYS A 273 -11.89 -7.09 -25.60
CA LYS A 273 -13.32 -7.48 -25.58
C LYS A 273 -13.97 -7.41 -24.19
N LYS A 274 -13.20 -7.17 -23.11
CA LYS A 274 -13.71 -7.02 -21.73
C LYS A 274 -13.65 -5.60 -21.19
N ILE A 275 -12.98 -4.67 -21.88
CA ILE A 275 -12.95 -3.26 -21.50
C ILE A 275 -14.37 -2.70 -21.43
N SER A 276 -14.69 -2.02 -20.33
CA SER A 276 -15.98 -1.40 -20.05
C SER A 276 -15.77 0.01 -19.50
N LYS A 277 -16.85 0.80 -19.37
CA LYS A 277 -16.81 2.12 -18.70
C LYS A 277 -16.40 2.05 -17.21
N ASN A 278 -16.36 0.85 -16.63
CA ASN A 278 -15.97 0.62 -15.25
C ASN A 278 -14.49 0.17 -15.11
N THR A 279 -13.78 -0.09 -16.21
CA THR A 279 -12.42 -0.64 -16.13
C THR A 279 -11.42 0.40 -15.59
N CYS A 280 -10.85 0.14 -14.41
CA CYS A 280 -9.90 1.02 -13.74
C CYS A 280 -8.43 0.67 -13.98
N CYS A 281 -8.13 -0.58 -14.36
CA CYS A 281 -6.77 -1.04 -14.57
C CYS A 281 -6.71 -2.23 -15.56
N LEU A 282 -5.69 -2.23 -16.43
CA LEU A 282 -5.26 -3.38 -17.21
C LEU A 282 -3.97 -3.95 -16.61
N VAL A 283 -3.87 -5.28 -16.50
CA VAL A 283 -2.72 -5.97 -15.90
C VAL A 283 -2.02 -6.88 -16.90
N ALA A 284 -0.70 -6.76 -16.97
CA ALA A 284 0.19 -7.66 -17.72
C ALA A 284 1.37 -8.09 -16.81
N SER A 285 1.90 -9.30 -17.00
CA SER A 285 2.97 -9.87 -16.15
C SER A 285 4.32 -10.00 -16.86
N ALA A 286 5.40 -9.73 -16.13
CA ALA A 286 6.77 -9.65 -16.62
C ALA A 286 7.78 -10.47 -15.77
N PRO A 287 7.83 -11.81 -15.91
CA PRO A 287 6.84 -12.67 -16.56
C PRO A 287 5.73 -13.11 -15.61
N SER A 288 4.72 -13.78 -16.15
CA SER A 288 3.72 -14.52 -15.36
C SER A 288 4.36 -15.68 -14.57
N PHE A 289 3.95 -15.86 -13.31
CA PHE A 289 4.49 -16.91 -12.44
C PHE A 289 4.25 -18.35 -12.95
N PRO A 290 3.06 -18.72 -13.47
CA PRO A 290 2.79 -20.12 -13.83
C PRO A 290 3.67 -20.66 -14.97
N TYR A 291 3.94 -19.84 -15.99
CA TYR A 291 4.62 -20.32 -17.21
C TYR A 291 6.01 -19.71 -17.46
N GLY A 292 6.37 -18.63 -16.74
CA GLY A 292 7.62 -17.90 -17.00
C GLY A 292 7.60 -17.03 -18.26
N LEU A 293 6.41 -16.84 -18.84
CA LEU A 293 6.21 -16.13 -20.10
C LEU A 293 5.89 -14.64 -19.87
N LEU A 294 6.48 -13.80 -20.72
CA LEU A 294 6.31 -12.34 -20.77
C LEU A 294 5.06 -12.00 -21.60
N ASP A 295 4.13 -11.24 -21.03
CA ASP A 295 2.96 -10.76 -21.78
C ASP A 295 3.32 -9.66 -22.81
N ASP A 296 2.46 -9.42 -23.80
CA ASP A 296 2.61 -8.33 -24.78
C ASP A 296 2.26 -6.97 -24.15
N ILE A 297 3.17 -6.47 -23.32
CA ILE A 297 3.01 -5.23 -22.54
C ILE A 297 2.94 -4.01 -23.47
N GLU A 298 3.57 -4.06 -24.65
CA GLU A 298 3.46 -2.99 -25.66
C GLU A 298 2.03 -2.91 -26.22
N ALA A 299 1.39 -4.03 -26.57
CA ALA A 299 0.01 -4.02 -27.02
C ALA A 299 -0.98 -3.69 -25.89
N VAL A 300 -0.71 -4.08 -24.64
CA VAL A 300 -1.51 -3.66 -23.48
C VAL A 300 -1.35 -2.17 -23.18
N SER A 301 -0.14 -1.59 -23.30
CA SER A 301 0.07 -0.13 -23.24
C SER A 301 -0.79 0.59 -24.26
N LYS A 302 -0.77 0.12 -25.52
CA LYS A 302 -1.59 0.69 -26.60
C LYS A 302 -3.09 0.57 -26.36
N LEU A 303 -3.56 -0.40 -25.57
CA LEU A 303 -4.94 -0.42 -25.07
C LEU A 303 -5.14 0.62 -23.97
N GLY A 304 -4.24 0.71 -22.99
CA GLY A 304 -4.31 1.69 -21.91
C GLY A 304 -4.40 3.13 -22.42
N GLU A 305 -3.51 3.51 -23.34
CA GLU A 305 -3.51 4.81 -24.01
C GLU A 305 -4.82 5.05 -24.79
N ARG A 306 -5.23 4.08 -25.61
CA ARG A 306 -6.43 4.19 -26.47
C ARG A 306 -7.73 4.37 -25.69
N TYR A 307 -7.83 3.80 -24.50
CA TYR A 307 -9.04 3.82 -23.68
C TYR A 307 -8.91 4.73 -22.43
N ASN A 308 -7.78 5.41 -22.24
CA ASN A 308 -7.42 6.18 -21.03
C ASN A 308 -7.54 5.35 -19.73
N ILE A 309 -7.06 4.11 -19.77
CA ILE A 309 -7.07 3.16 -18.65
C ILE A 309 -5.62 2.92 -18.19
N PRO A 310 -5.31 3.11 -16.90
CA PRO A 310 -4.01 2.77 -16.33
C PRO A 310 -3.57 1.33 -16.59
N VAL A 311 -2.33 1.12 -17.07
CA VAL A 311 -1.70 -0.21 -17.11
C VAL A 311 -0.76 -0.40 -15.92
N HIS A 312 -0.89 -1.56 -15.28
CA HIS A 312 0.01 -2.07 -14.25
C HIS A 312 0.82 -3.26 -14.80
N VAL A 313 2.15 -3.21 -14.63
CA VAL A 313 3.05 -4.31 -15.00
C VAL A 313 3.48 -5.05 -13.74
N ASP A 314 3.03 -6.29 -13.60
CA ASP A 314 3.49 -7.21 -12.56
C ASP A 314 4.86 -7.78 -12.94
N ALA A 315 5.91 -6.99 -12.71
CA ALA A 315 7.30 -7.43 -12.79
C ALA A 315 7.79 -8.05 -11.46
N CYS A 316 6.90 -8.48 -10.55
CA CYS A 316 7.33 -8.98 -9.23
C CYS A 316 8.26 -10.19 -9.37
N LEU A 317 8.10 -11.01 -10.41
CA LEU A 317 9.01 -12.14 -10.68
C LEU A 317 10.28 -11.71 -11.44
N GLY A 318 10.15 -11.02 -12.56
CA GLY A 318 11.28 -10.73 -13.45
C GLY A 318 12.04 -9.43 -13.14
N GLY A 319 11.58 -8.60 -12.20
CA GLY A 319 11.94 -7.18 -12.12
C GLY A 319 13.41 -6.82 -11.87
N PHE A 320 14.22 -7.78 -11.40
CA PHE A 320 15.68 -7.62 -11.26
C PHE A 320 16.48 -8.55 -12.20
N LEU A 321 15.82 -9.06 -13.24
CA LEU A 321 16.43 -9.64 -14.44
C LEU A 321 16.14 -8.75 -15.65
N ILE A 322 14.86 -8.42 -15.89
CA ILE A 322 14.42 -7.76 -17.13
C ILE A 322 15.09 -6.42 -17.45
N PRO A 323 15.46 -5.53 -16.49
CA PRO A 323 16.23 -4.32 -16.79
C PRO A 323 17.65 -4.61 -17.32
N PHE A 324 18.22 -5.77 -16.97
CA PHE A 324 19.59 -6.14 -17.27
C PHE A 324 19.71 -7.07 -18.49
N MET A 325 18.58 -7.60 -18.98
CA MET A 325 18.51 -8.55 -20.11
C MET A 325 19.25 -8.09 -21.37
N GLU A 326 19.08 -6.82 -21.75
CA GLU A 326 19.77 -6.22 -22.90
C GLU A 326 21.30 -6.24 -22.71
N LYS A 327 21.79 -5.73 -21.58
CA LYS A 327 23.23 -5.73 -21.21
C LYS A 327 23.79 -7.14 -20.95
N ALA A 328 22.94 -8.11 -20.62
CA ALA A 328 23.31 -9.52 -20.51
C ALA A 328 23.57 -10.18 -21.88
N GLY A 329 23.02 -9.63 -22.97
CA GLY A 329 23.08 -10.19 -24.33
C GLY A 329 21.78 -10.84 -24.81
N PHE A 330 20.66 -10.59 -24.11
CA PHE A 330 19.37 -11.24 -24.30
C PHE A 330 18.22 -10.22 -24.38
N PRO A 331 18.21 -9.31 -25.38
CA PRO A 331 17.22 -8.24 -25.46
C PRO A 331 15.76 -8.74 -25.47
N LEU A 332 14.88 -7.95 -24.86
CA LEU A 332 13.44 -8.18 -24.77
C LEU A 332 12.66 -7.01 -25.42
N PRO A 333 11.39 -7.20 -25.81
CA PRO A 333 10.49 -6.10 -26.12
C PRO A 333 10.35 -5.12 -24.94
N PRO A 334 9.95 -3.85 -25.17
CA PRO A 334 9.71 -2.89 -24.10
C PRO A 334 8.66 -3.37 -23.09
N PHE A 335 8.88 -3.10 -21.79
CA PHE A 335 8.05 -3.59 -20.69
C PHE A 335 7.84 -2.57 -19.54
N ASP A 336 8.38 -1.35 -19.66
CA ASP A 336 8.53 -0.39 -18.57
C ASP A 336 7.98 1.01 -18.90
N PHE A 337 8.35 2.04 -18.12
CA PHE A 337 7.84 3.41 -18.29
C PHE A 337 8.24 4.08 -19.64
N ARG A 338 9.06 3.45 -20.49
CA ARG A 338 9.21 3.83 -21.91
C ARG A 338 7.90 3.68 -22.70
N LEU A 339 7.01 2.78 -22.27
CA LEU A 339 5.69 2.59 -22.87
C LEU A 339 4.68 3.58 -22.27
N PRO A 340 4.03 4.46 -23.06
CA PRO A 340 3.29 5.58 -22.48
C PRO A 340 2.05 5.19 -21.66
N GLY A 341 1.43 4.04 -21.93
CA GLY A 341 0.30 3.49 -21.18
C GLY A 341 0.69 2.81 -19.86
N VAL A 342 1.98 2.47 -19.66
CA VAL A 342 2.45 1.88 -18.39
C VAL A 342 2.48 2.95 -17.30
N THR A 343 1.65 2.77 -16.28
CA THR A 343 1.44 3.76 -15.20
C THR A 343 1.95 3.29 -13.84
N SER A 344 2.07 1.97 -13.61
CA SER A 344 2.80 1.43 -12.46
C SER A 344 3.49 0.10 -12.76
N ILE A 345 4.52 -0.20 -11.97
CA ILE A 345 5.33 -1.42 -12.06
C ILE A 345 5.65 -1.88 -10.63
N SER A 346 5.42 -3.15 -10.32
CA SER A 346 5.86 -3.78 -9.05
C SER A 346 7.05 -4.71 -9.30
N ALA A 347 8.07 -4.70 -8.43
CA ALA A 347 9.29 -5.50 -8.61
C ALA A 347 9.86 -5.98 -7.27
N ASP A 348 10.14 -7.29 -7.14
CA ASP A 348 10.59 -7.85 -5.86
C ASP A 348 12.12 -7.87 -5.72
N THR A 349 12.62 -6.96 -4.90
CA THR A 349 14.01 -6.95 -4.43
C THR A 349 14.37 -8.27 -3.73
N HIS A 350 13.42 -8.91 -3.01
CA HIS A 350 13.65 -10.19 -2.34
C HIS A 350 13.67 -11.45 -3.25
N LYS A 351 13.58 -11.26 -4.57
CA LYS A 351 13.78 -12.30 -5.59
C LYS A 351 15.15 -12.10 -6.25
N TYR A 352 15.21 -11.79 -7.55
CA TYR A 352 16.48 -11.57 -8.26
C TYR A 352 17.17 -10.24 -7.92
N GLY A 353 16.58 -9.39 -7.06
CA GLY A 353 17.31 -8.33 -6.39
C GLY A 353 18.25 -8.86 -5.29
N TYR A 354 18.11 -10.15 -4.95
CA TYR A 354 18.86 -10.94 -3.95
C TYR A 354 18.72 -10.48 -2.49
N ALA A 355 17.89 -9.47 -2.23
CA ALA A 355 17.71 -8.90 -0.90
C ALA A 355 17.06 -9.87 0.10
N PRO A 356 17.21 -9.63 1.42
CA PRO A 356 16.48 -10.35 2.45
C PRO A 356 14.96 -10.40 2.21
N LYS A 357 14.34 -11.52 2.60
CA LYS A 357 12.89 -11.72 2.51
C LYS A 357 12.16 -10.66 3.33
N GLY A 358 11.05 -10.16 2.79
CA GLY A 358 10.31 -9.04 3.35
C GLY A 358 10.60 -7.68 2.68
N SER A 359 11.16 -7.66 1.46
CA SER A 359 11.36 -6.41 0.67
C SER A 359 10.86 -6.51 -0.78
N SER A 360 10.25 -5.45 -1.30
CA SER A 360 9.87 -5.24 -2.71
C SER A 360 9.66 -3.73 -2.95
N VAL A 361 9.32 -3.33 -4.18
CA VAL A 361 8.91 -1.96 -4.52
C VAL A 361 7.61 -1.92 -5.33
N ILE A 362 6.86 -0.82 -5.17
CA ILE A 362 5.83 -0.38 -6.11
C ILE A 362 6.21 0.99 -6.67
N LEU A 363 6.20 1.12 -7.99
CA LEU A 363 6.64 2.27 -8.75
C LEU A 363 5.48 2.81 -9.58
N TYR A 364 5.36 4.13 -9.70
CA TYR A 364 4.35 4.83 -10.50
C TYR A 364 5.02 5.83 -11.44
N LYS A 365 4.44 6.01 -12.63
CA LYS A 365 4.93 6.92 -13.67
C LYS A 365 4.96 8.38 -13.22
N ASP A 366 4.07 8.74 -12.30
CA ASP A 366 3.88 10.06 -11.74
C ASP A 366 3.54 10.00 -10.24
N LYS A 367 3.84 11.08 -9.52
CA LYS A 367 3.56 11.24 -8.08
C LYS A 367 2.07 11.44 -7.79
N GLU A 368 1.30 11.96 -8.75
CA GLU A 368 -0.13 12.26 -8.59
C GLU A 368 -0.94 10.97 -8.41
N THR A 369 -0.81 10.01 -9.34
CA THR A 369 -1.37 8.66 -9.23
C THR A 369 -0.94 8.00 -7.92
N ARG A 370 0.35 8.04 -7.59
CA ARG A 370 0.90 7.47 -6.35
C ARG A 370 0.23 8.05 -5.09
N ASN A 371 -0.21 9.32 -5.08
CA ASN A 371 -0.85 9.91 -3.91
C ASN A 371 -2.21 9.25 -3.57
N PHE A 372 -2.88 8.60 -4.52
CA PHE A 372 -4.11 7.81 -4.26
C PHE A 372 -3.85 6.48 -3.54
N GLN A 373 -2.58 6.08 -3.41
CA GLN A 373 -2.20 5.02 -2.48
C GLN A 373 -2.40 5.46 -1.02
N PHE A 374 -2.52 6.78 -0.76
CA PHE A 374 -2.35 7.34 0.58
C PHE A 374 -3.64 7.42 1.40
N PHE A 375 -3.54 6.98 2.66
CA PHE A 375 -4.51 7.20 3.73
C PHE A 375 -4.06 8.37 4.63
N VAL A 376 -4.99 9.25 4.98
CA VAL A 376 -4.77 10.36 5.92
C VAL A 376 -5.97 10.50 6.84
N ALA A 377 -5.76 10.34 8.14
CA ALA A 377 -6.72 10.66 9.19
C ALA A 377 -6.26 11.91 9.96
N GLY A 378 -6.71 13.08 9.49
CA GLY A 378 -6.37 14.38 10.09
C GLY A 378 -7.09 14.69 11.41
N SER A 379 -8.13 13.93 11.76
CA SER A 379 -9.00 14.15 12.93
C SER A 379 -8.83 13.12 14.05
N TRP A 380 -7.78 12.29 13.99
CA TRP A 380 -7.57 11.22 14.96
C TRP A 380 -6.82 11.72 16.22
N SER A 381 -7.17 11.16 17.39
CA SER A 381 -6.87 11.77 18.69
C SER A 381 -5.41 11.68 19.14
N GLY A 382 -4.58 10.83 18.53
CA GLY A 382 -3.14 10.79 18.75
C GLY A 382 -2.33 11.66 17.77
N GLY A 383 -2.98 12.56 17.03
CA GLY A 383 -2.36 13.46 16.05
C GLY A 383 -2.72 13.13 14.59
N ILE A 384 -2.25 13.96 13.66
CA ILE A 384 -2.44 13.72 12.21
C ILE A 384 -1.76 12.39 11.84
N TYR A 385 -2.57 11.44 11.38
CA TYR A 385 -2.08 10.11 11.02
C TYR A 385 -2.11 9.91 9.51
N ALA A 386 -0.96 10.04 8.84
CA ALA A 386 -0.83 9.68 7.43
C ALA A 386 -0.02 8.39 7.27
N THR A 387 -0.64 7.37 6.69
CA THR A 387 0.05 6.22 6.09
C THR A 387 -0.19 6.31 4.59
N PRO A 388 0.81 6.48 3.72
CA PRO A 388 0.67 6.41 2.27
C PRO A 388 0.25 5.01 1.71
N THR A 389 -0.53 4.25 2.52
CA THR A 389 -0.99 2.85 2.42
C THR A 389 -2.08 2.56 3.50
N MET A 390 -2.51 1.29 3.62
CA MET A 390 -3.73 0.87 4.34
C MET A 390 -3.71 0.67 5.87
N ALA A 391 -2.59 0.34 6.54
CA ALA A 391 -2.63 -0.10 7.95
C ALA A 391 -1.57 0.57 8.84
N GLY A 392 -1.93 0.82 10.10
CA GLY A 392 -1.23 1.78 10.95
C GLY A 392 -1.20 1.48 12.45
N ASN A 393 -0.26 2.15 13.11
CA ASN A 393 -0.03 2.32 14.55
C ASN A 393 0.87 3.58 14.75
N THR A 394 0.90 4.17 15.95
CA THR A 394 1.27 5.60 16.15
C THR A 394 2.41 5.85 17.15
N TYR A 395 3.31 6.79 16.82
CA TYR A 395 3.95 7.72 17.77
C TYR A 395 4.44 9.01 17.07
N ALA A 396 4.88 10.07 17.78
CA ALA A 396 5.33 11.34 17.17
C ALA A 396 6.36 12.16 18.00
N THR A 397 7.41 12.68 17.34
CA THR A 397 8.40 13.69 17.85
C THR A 397 9.04 14.51 16.69
N PRO A 398 9.78 15.64 16.93
CA PRO A 398 10.08 16.66 15.88
C PRO A 398 11.54 17.21 15.76
N THR A 399 11.82 18.03 14.72
CA THR A 399 13.10 18.77 14.51
C THR A 399 12.95 20.06 13.65
N MET A 400 14.06 20.72 13.23
CA MET A 400 14.18 22.01 12.48
C MET A 400 15.40 21.94 11.50
N ALA A 401 15.75 22.87 10.58
CA ALA A 401 15.30 24.24 10.19
C ALA A 401 15.22 24.33 8.63
N GLY A 402 15.47 25.40 7.84
CA GLY A 402 16.01 26.79 7.94
C GLY A 402 16.37 27.29 6.50
N MET A 403 16.89 28.48 6.14
CA MET A 403 17.21 29.78 6.78
C MET A 403 17.36 30.87 5.65
N ASN A 404 17.12 32.18 5.91
CA ASN A 404 17.97 33.31 5.44
C ASN A 404 17.55 34.70 6.03
N VAL A 405 18.39 35.74 5.89
CA VAL A 405 18.95 36.54 7.00
C VAL A 405 18.66 38.07 6.97
N ASN A 406 18.74 38.75 8.14
CA ASN A 406 19.23 40.14 8.29
C ASN A 406 19.77 40.44 9.73
N THR A 407 20.28 41.66 10.00
CA THR A 407 21.37 41.98 10.97
C THR A 407 21.00 42.32 12.45
N LEU A 408 22.04 42.53 13.29
CA LEU A 408 22.06 42.33 14.77
C LEU A 408 22.89 43.37 15.55
N HIS A 409 22.54 43.62 16.83
CA HIS A 409 23.38 44.22 17.88
C HIS A 409 23.27 43.44 19.21
N LEU A 410 24.21 43.63 20.16
CA LEU A 410 24.31 42.90 21.44
C LEU A 410 24.40 43.85 22.64
N GLY A 411 23.59 43.63 23.69
CA GLY A 411 23.67 44.35 24.96
C GLY A 411 22.42 44.26 25.83
N ASN A 412 22.50 44.70 27.09
CA ASN A 412 21.34 44.98 27.93
C ASN A 412 20.67 46.30 27.47
N THR A 413 19.35 46.38 27.48
CA THR A 413 18.63 47.58 27.01
C THR A 413 17.29 47.74 27.73
N TYR A 414 16.91 48.98 27.99
CA TYR A 414 15.59 49.37 28.51
C TYR A 414 14.98 50.38 27.53
N ALA A 415 13.72 50.18 27.14
CA ALA A 415 13.05 51.00 26.14
C ALA A 415 11.58 51.23 26.49
N THR A 416 11.14 52.49 26.43
CA THR A 416 9.74 52.91 26.58
C THR A 416 9.43 53.97 25.52
N GLY A 417 8.20 54.00 25.01
CA GLY A 417 7.82 54.95 23.95
C GLY A 417 6.40 54.76 23.44
N MET A 418 5.99 55.61 22.49
CA MET A 418 4.66 55.55 21.87
C MET A 418 4.50 54.38 20.89
N ASN A 419 5.59 53.99 20.20
CA ASN A 419 5.72 52.74 19.47
C ASN A 419 7.10 52.14 19.78
N VAL A 420 7.21 50.81 19.93
CA VAL A 420 8.47 50.13 20.28
C VAL A 420 8.66 48.90 19.39
N ASN A 421 9.87 48.79 18.80
CA ASN A 421 10.32 47.65 18.01
C ASN A 421 11.63 47.10 18.59
N THR A 422 11.69 45.81 18.95
CA THR A 422 12.92 45.19 19.52
C THR A 422 13.20 43.77 19.00
N LEU A 423 14.48 43.39 19.08
CA LEU A 423 15.03 42.08 18.70
C LEU A 423 16.08 41.69 19.76
N HIS A 424 16.01 40.45 20.27
CA HIS A 424 16.96 39.91 21.25
C HIS A 424 17.41 38.50 20.83
N LEU A 425 18.71 38.19 20.94
CA LEU A 425 19.27 36.86 20.70
C LEU A 425 20.09 36.38 21.92
N GLY A 426 19.85 35.14 22.33
CA GLY A 426 20.55 34.47 23.44
C GLY A 426 19.62 34.06 24.59
N ASN A 427 20.18 33.49 25.66
CA ASN A 427 19.44 33.20 26.89
C ASN A 427 19.20 34.51 27.67
N THR A 428 18.20 35.29 27.24
CA THR A 428 17.93 36.65 27.74
C THR A 428 16.70 36.69 28.65
N TYR A 429 16.85 37.20 29.88
CA TYR A 429 15.73 37.55 30.75
C TYR A 429 15.23 38.97 30.44
N ALA A 430 14.31 39.10 29.49
CA ALA A 430 13.62 40.36 29.16
C ALA A 430 12.20 40.36 29.76
N THR A 431 11.99 41.06 30.87
CA THR A 431 10.76 40.90 31.68
C THR A 431 9.63 41.88 31.37
N HIS A 432 9.91 43.04 30.75
CA HIS A 432 8.90 44.08 30.54
C HIS A 432 9.11 44.83 29.21
N THR A 433 8.11 44.82 28.33
CA THR A 433 7.96 45.74 27.19
C THR A 433 6.56 46.34 27.22
N MET A 434 6.46 47.67 27.25
CA MET A 434 5.20 48.41 27.33
C MET A 434 5.23 49.61 26.37
N ALA A 435 4.20 49.78 25.54
CA ALA A 435 4.05 50.94 24.66
C ALA A 435 2.60 51.45 24.60
N GLY A 436 2.44 52.76 24.43
CA GLY A 436 1.14 53.43 24.47
C GLY A 436 0.20 53.14 23.28
N MET A 437 0.74 52.76 22.13
CA MET A 437 -0.04 52.39 20.94
C MET A 437 0.31 51.00 20.41
N ASN A 438 1.46 50.81 19.78
CA ASN A 438 1.82 49.52 19.18
C ASN A 438 3.16 48.96 19.69
N VAL A 439 3.18 47.65 19.92
CA VAL A 439 4.38 46.85 20.24
C VAL A 439 4.60 45.85 19.11
N ASN A 440 5.80 45.84 18.50
CA ASN A 440 6.19 44.82 17.52
C ASN A 440 7.53 44.20 17.93
N THR A 441 7.58 42.89 18.20
CA THR A 441 8.80 42.27 18.77
C THR A 441 9.12 40.89 18.20
N LEU A 442 10.43 40.59 18.18
CA LEU A 442 10.99 39.33 17.67
C LEU A 442 11.80 38.63 18.78
N HIS A 443 11.37 37.42 19.17
CA HIS A 443 11.83 36.75 20.39
C HIS A 443 12.35 35.31 20.16
N LEU A 444 13.36 34.96 20.97
CA LEU A 444 13.82 33.61 21.26
C LEU A 444 13.72 33.37 22.78
N GLY A 445 12.66 32.72 23.28
CA GLY A 445 12.52 32.35 24.70
C GLY A 445 11.44 33.12 25.49
N ASN A 446 11.54 33.08 26.82
CA ASN A 446 10.51 33.55 27.76
C ASN A 446 10.18 35.03 27.56
N THR A 447 8.90 35.32 27.29
CA THR A 447 8.44 36.64 26.82
C THR A 447 7.19 37.12 27.56
N TYR A 448 7.12 38.43 27.84
CA TYR A 448 5.97 39.20 28.36
C TYR A 448 5.86 40.55 27.62
N ALA A 449 4.68 40.92 27.12
CA ALA A 449 4.48 42.14 26.33
C ALA A 449 3.04 42.69 26.42
N THR A 450 2.90 44.02 26.54
CA THR A 450 1.59 44.71 26.61
C THR A 450 1.54 46.05 25.84
N GLY A 451 0.39 46.35 25.22
CA GLY A 451 0.15 47.59 24.46
C GLY A 451 -1.30 47.70 23.94
N MET A 452 -1.65 48.69 23.12
CA MET A 452 -2.99 48.72 22.49
C MET A 452 -3.11 47.70 21.35
N ASN A 453 -2.11 47.59 20.48
CA ASN A 453 -1.93 46.40 19.63
C ASN A 453 -0.57 45.76 19.90
N VAL A 454 -0.52 44.43 19.88
CA VAL A 454 0.71 43.65 20.11
C VAL A 454 0.91 42.67 18.95
N ASN A 455 2.03 42.80 18.24
CA ASN A 455 2.42 41.93 17.14
C ASN A 455 3.72 41.21 17.51
N THR A 456 3.72 39.87 17.63
CA THR A 456 4.93 39.12 17.98
C THR A 456 5.30 38.06 16.93
N LEU A 457 6.59 37.93 16.68
CA LEU A 457 7.17 36.81 15.95
C LEU A 457 8.09 36.02 16.89
N HIS A 458 7.82 34.73 17.03
CA HIS A 458 8.62 33.81 17.83
C HIS A 458 9.27 32.78 16.91
N LEU A 459 10.58 32.55 17.07
CA LEU A 459 11.34 31.57 16.29
C LEU A 459 11.86 30.46 17.21
N GLY A 460 11.84 29.21 16.74
CA GLY A 460 12.30 28.07 17.51
C GLY A 460 11.42 27.73 18.73
N ASN A 461 11.92 26.85 19.59
CA ASN A 461 11.16 26.33 20.73
C ASN A 461 10.96 27.42 21.79
N THR A 462 9.70 27.79 22.06
CA THR A 462 9.36 29.02 22.83
C THR A 462 8.33 28.77 23.92
N TYR A 463 8.55 29.36 25.11
CA TYR A 463 7.54 29.55 26.15
C TYR A 463 7.09 31.03 26.14
N ALA A 464 5.79 31.29 25.97
CA ALA A 464 5.22 32.62 25.96
C ALA A 464 4.11 32.73 27.02
N THR A 465 4.12 33.79 27.85
CA THR A 465 3.19 33.92 28.97
C THR A 465 2.66 35.34 29.09
N HIS A 466 1.35 35.50 29.25
CA HIS A 466 0.68 36.79 29.47
C HIS A 466 0.92 37.82 28.36
N THR A 467 0.53 37.47 27.12
CA THR A 467 0.51 38.42 25.98
C THR A 467 -0.83 39.13 25.94
N MET A 468 -0.87 40.45 26.20
CA MET A 468 -2.14 41.17 26.43
C MET A 468 -2.22 42.47 25.62
N ALA A 469 -3.32 42.69 24.89
CA ALA A 469 -3.54 43.90 24.11
C ALA A 469 -4.86 44.62 24.43
N GLY A 470 -4.80 45.96 24.45
CA GLY A 470 -5.96 46.84 24.63
C GLY A 470 -6.98 46.80 23.48
N MET A 471 -6.60 46.29 22.31
CA MET A 471 -7.47 46.01 21.16
C MET A 471 -7.13 44.66 20.51
N ASN A 472 -5.96 44.51 19.86
CA ASN A 472 -5.65 43.33 19.06
C ASN A 472 -4.30 42.68 19.40
N VAL A 473 -4.26 41.35 19.47
CA VAL A 473 -3.02 40.54 19.47
C VAL A 473 -2.89 39.83 18.12
N ASN A 474 -1.71 39.91 17.50
CA ASN A 474 -1.34 39.07 16.36
C ASN A 474 -0.04 38.33 16.68
N THR A 475 -0.01 36.99 16.63
CA THR A 475 1.24 36.22 16.85
C THR A 475 1.55 35.24 15.73
N LEU A 476 2.84 35.11 15.42
CA LEU A 476 3.38 34.10 14.51
C LEU A 476 4.45 33.29 15.23
N HIS A 477 4.30 31.96 15.23
CA HIS A 477 5.19 31.04 15.92
C HIS A 477 5.83 30.05 14.94
N LEU A 478 7.14 30.15 14.73
CA LEU A 478 7.92 29.29 13.83
C LEU A 478 8.77 28.30 14.63
N GLY A 479 8.11 27.36 15.31
CA GLY A 479 8.74 26.38 16.22
C GLY A 479 7.75 25.80 17.23
N ASN A 480 8.19 24.85 18.06
CA ASN A 480 7.31 24.26 19.06
C ASN A 480 7.02 25.26 20.19
N THR A 481 5.76 25.47 20.54
CA THR A 481 5.34 26.60 21.39
C THR A 481 4.48 26.15 22.56
N TYR A 482 4.81 26.63 23.76
CA TYR A 482 3.95 26.56 24.93
C TYR A 482 3.46 27.97 25.29
N ALA A 483 2.16 28.23 25.16
CA ALA A 483 1.56 29.56 25.35
C ALA A 483 0.54 29.56 26.49
N THR A 484 0.60 30.56 27.38
CA THR A 484 -0.38 30.77 28.44
C THR A 484 -0.88 32.22 28.49
N HIS A 485 -2.19 32.39 28.66
CA HIS A 485 -2.86 33.69 28.85
C HIS A 485 -2.59 34.69 27.71
N THR A 486 -3.26 34.48 26.58
CA THR A 486 -3.27 35.44 25.45
C THR A 486 -4.61 36.17 25.43
N MET A 487 -4.61 37.49 25.61
CA MET A 487 -5.85 38.25 25.84
C MET A 487 -5.93 39.54 25.00
N ALA A 488 -7.09 39.81 24.40
CA ALA A 488 -7.35 41.05 23.67
C ALA A 488 -8.80 41.55 23.85
N SER A 489 -9.04 42.86 23.86
CA SER A 489 -10.41 43.38 23.97
C SER A 489 -11.23 43.19 22.67
N MET A 490 -10.57 43.09 21.52
CA MET A 490 -11.22 42.89 20.22
C MET A 490 -10.85 41.54 19.61
N ASN A 491 -9.65 41.40 19.02
CA ASN A 491 -9.29 40.21 18.24
C ASN A 491 -7.96 39.61 18.69
N VAL A 492 -7.90 38.28 18.69
CA VAL A 492 -6.65 37.51 18.77
C VAL A 492 -6.49 36.72 17.48
N ASN A 493 -5.43 36.97 16.72
CA ASN A 493 -5.10 36.23 15.50
C ASN A 493 -3.76 35.50 15.70
N THR A 494 -3.73 34.17 15.58
CA THR A 494 -2.48 33.41 15.81
C THR A 494 -2.21 32.38 14.71
N LEU A 495 -0.96 32.34 14.24
CA LEU A 495 -0.49 31.37 13.24
C LEU A 495 0.66 30.54 13.83
N HIS A 496 0.49 29.22 13.86
CA HIS A 496 1.43 28.29 14.47
C HIS A 496 2.00 27.32 13.43
N LEU A 497 3.30 27.39 13.19
CA LEU A 497 4.08 26.53 12.31
C LEU A 497 5.03 25.66 13.15
N GLY A 498 4.44 24.75 13.92
CA GLY A 498 5.12 23.86 14.87
C GLY A 498 4.17 23.26 15.92
N ASN A 499 4.63 22.27 16.69
CA ASN A 499 3.77 21.63 17.71
C ASN A 499 3.47 22.63 18.83
N THR A 500 2.19 22.94 19.03
CA THR A 500 1.76 24.02 19.93
C THR A 500 0.83 23.49 21.02
N TYR A 501 1.08 23.92 22.26
CA TYR A 501 0.18 23.76 23.39
C TYR A 501 -0.18 25.15 23.91
N ALA A 502 -1.45 25.55 23.82
CA ALA A 502 -1.93 26.87 24.21
C ALA A 502 -3.05 26.76 25.26
N THR A 503 -3.01 27.63 26.27
CA THR A 503 -4.02 27.65 27.35
C THR A 503 -4.51 29.08 27.59
N HIS A 504 -5.84 29.22 27.77
CA HIS A 504 -6.53 30.49 28.00
C HIS A 504 -6.20 31.58 26.97
N THR A 505 -6.70 31.40 25.75
CA THR A 505 -6.82 32.50 24.76
C THR A 505 -8.22 33.10 24.87
N MET A 506 -8.32 34.43 25.02
CA MET A 506 -9.59 35.14 25.16
C MET A 506 -9.60 36.43 24.34
N ALA A 507 -10.68 36.65 23.58
CA ALA A 507 -10.91 37.86 22.81
C ALA A 507 -12.35 38.36 23.02
N GLY A 508 -12.55 39.68 23.06
CA GLY A 508 -13.89 40.25 23.21
C GLY A 508 -14.76 40.21 21.94
N MET A 509 -14.18 39.93 20.76
CA MET A 509 -14.92 39.68 19.51
C MET A 509 -14.49 38.38 18.83
N ASN A 510 -13.26 38.26 18.31
CA ASN A 510 -12.85 37.12 17.48
C ASN A 510 -11.53 36.48 17.93
N VAL A 511 -11.48 35.14 17.88
CA VAL A 511 -10.24 34.36 17.97
C VAL A 511 -10.04 33.62 16.64
N ASN A 512 -9.04 34.03 15.86
CA ASN A 512 -8.71 33.42 14.56
C ASN A 512 -7.36 32.70 14.66
N THR A 513 -7.40 31.40 14.93
CA THR A 513 -6.19 30.59 15.08
C THR A 513 -6.04 29.59 13.94
N LEU A 514 -4.87 29.58 13.31
CA LEU A 514 -4.50 28.63 12.26
C LEU A 514 -3.26 27.83 12.69
N HIS A 515 -3.41 26.50 12.79
CA HIS A 515 -2.32 25.57 13.07
C HIS A 515 -1.88 24.87 11.78
N LEU A 516 -0.62 25.05 11.40
CA LEU A 516 0.05 24.37 10.28
C LEU A 516 1.21 23.54 10.84
N GLY A 517 0.86 22.48 11.57
CA GLY A 517 1.80 21.51 12.12
C GLY A 517 2.32 20.51 11.09
N ASN A 518 3.40 19.79 11.43
CA ASN A 518 4.02 18.81 10.54
C ASN A 518 3.07 17.65 10.21
N THR A 519 2.93 17.32 8.93
CA THR A 519 2.34 16.05 8.48
C THR A 519 3.46 15.05 8.26
N TYR A 520 3.40 13.88 8.91
CA TYR A 520 4.36 12.80 8.71
C TYR A 520 3.70 11.55 8.11
N ALA A 521 4.40 10.86 7.19
CA ALA A 521 3.86 9.87 6.27
C ALA A 521 4.79 8.65 6.04
N THR A 522 4.38 7.44 6.44
CA THR A 522 5.16 6.18 6.36
C THR A 522 4.94 5.35 5.07
N PRO A 523 5.91 5.21 4.14
CA PRO A 523 5.69 4.78 2.74
C PRO A 523 4.99 3.44 2.42
N THR A 524 4.74 2.52 3.36
CA THR A 524 4.33 1.12 3.02
C THR A 524 3.25 0.58 3.97
N MET A 525 2.63 -0.59 3.71
CA MET A 525 1.38 -1.07 4.34
C MET A 525 1.34 -1.12 5.88
N ALA A 526 2.48 -1.04 6.57
CA ALA A 526 2.54 -1.04 8.02
C ALA A 526 3.19 0.24 8.53
N GLY A 527 2.67 0.79 9.64
CA GLY A 527 3.29 1.89 10.36
C GLY A 527 4.70 1.52 10.84
N SER A 528 4.79 0.67 11.88
CA SER A 528 6.08 0.12 12.33
C SER A 528 6.60 -0.94 11.36
N ARG A 529 7.87 -0.83 10.95
CA ARG A 529 8.50 -1.71 9.95
C ARG A 529 9.95 -2.05 10.37
N PRO A 530 10.50 -3.21 9.96
CA PRO A 530 11.90 -3.55 10.23
C PRO A 530 12.84 -2.78 9.28
N GLY A 531 13.47 -1.70 9.76
CA GLY A 531 14.44 -0.91 8.99
C GLY A 531 15.66 -1.72 8.53
N ALA A 532 16.00 -2.78 9.27
CA ALA A 532 16.98 -3.80 8.87
C ALA A 532 16.73 -4.42 7.49
N LEU A 533 15.47 -4.57 7.04
CA LEU A 533 15.16 -5.11 5.71
C LEU A 533 15.36 -4.08 4.59
N ILE A 534 15.17 -2.78 4.90
CA ILE A 534 15.51 -1.67 3.98
C ILE A 534 17.02 -1.59 3.84
N ALA A 535 17.75 -1.60 4.96
CA ALA A 535 19.20 -1.58 4.98
C ALA A 535 19.79 -2.78 4.23
N GLY A 536 19.29 -4.00 4.50
CA GLY A 536 19.72 -5.21 3.79
C GLY A 536 19.41 -5.19 2.29
N CYS A 537 18.28 -4.61 1.89
CA CYS A 537 17.94 -4.40 0.48
C CYS A 537 18.90 -3.42 -0.21
N TRP A 538 19.14 -2.26 0.40
CA TRP A 538 20.07 -1.26 -0.10
C TRP A 538 21.49 -1.81 -0.21
N ALA A 539 21.98 -2.49 0.85
CA ALA A 539 23.30 -3.10 0.88
C ALA A 539 23.47 -4.18 -0.19
N THR A 540 22.42 -4.94 -0.50
CA THR A 540 22.46 -5.93 -1.59
C THR A 540 22.56 -5.24 -2.95
N MET A 541 21.79 -4.18 -3.21
CA MET A 541 21.87 -3.42 -4.45
C MET A 541 23.25 -2.78 -4.66
N MET A 542 23.89 -2.32 -3.58
CA MET A 542 25.27 -1.80 -3.61
C MET A 542 26.32 -2.92 -3.80
N PHE A 543 26.14 -4.09 -3.19
CA PHE A 543 27.05 -5.22 -3.30
C PHE A 543 27.11 -5.80 -4.72
N PHE A 544 25.97 -5.98 -5.39
CA PHE A 544 25.94 -6.44 -6.78
C PHE A 544 26.33 -5.34 -7.76
N GLY A 545 25.79 -4.12 -7.60
CA GLY A 545 25.86 -3.08 -8.61
C GLY A 545 25.27 -3.52 -9.96
N GLU A 546 25.37 -2.68 -11.00
CA GLU A 546 24.87 -3.06 -12.33
C GLU A 546 25.63 -4.24 -12.94
N SER A 547 26.96 -4.29 -12.76
CA SER A 547 27.79 -5.37 -13.31
C SER A 547 27.47 -6.74 -12.71
N GLY A 548 27.19 -6.81 -11.40
CA GLY A 548 26.76 -8.04 -10.72
C GLY A 548 25.40 -8.51 -11.22
N TYR A 549 24.39 -7.63 -11.28
CA TYR A 549 23.07 -7.98 -11.81
C TYR A 549 23.11 -8.39 -13.29
N VAL A 550 23.91 -7.72 -14.13
CA VAL A 550 24.12 -8.11 -15.53
C VAL A 550 24.79 -9.48 -15.64
N ASN A 551 25.77 -9.78 -14.78
CA ASN A 551 26.46 -11.07 -14.79
C ASN A 551 25.56 -12.23 -14.31
N THR A 552 24.85 -12.07 -13.19
CA THR A 552 23.93 -13.11 -12.70
C THR A 552 22.75 -13.30 -13.64
N THR A 553 22.22 -12.23 -14.24
CA THR A 553 21.21 -12.33 -15.32
C THR A 553 21.76 -13.17 -16.47
N ARG A 554 22.98 -12.89 -16.96
CA ARG A 554 23.59 -13.68 -18.05
C ARG A 554 23.68 -15.17 -17.73
N GLN A 555 24.08 -15.52 -16.51
CA GLN A 555 24.16 -16.92 -16.05
C GLN A 555 22.77 -17.58 -15.99
N ILE A 556 21.80 -16.94 -15.33
CA ILE A 556 20.43 -17.47 -15.15
C ILE A 556 19.74 -17.73 -16.49
N ILE A 557 19.88 -16.81 -17.45
CA ILE A 557 19.25 -16.94 -18.77
C ILE A 557 19.97 -17.97 -19.64
N ALA A 558 21.30 -18.11 -19.54
CA ALA A 558 22.04 -19.17 -20.22
C ALA A 558 21.59 -20.56 -19.76
N GLU A 559 21.49 -20.77 -18.44
CA GLU A 559 20.99 -22.03 -17.86
C GLU A 559 19.52 -22.27 -18.22
N THR A 560 18.66 -21.25 -18.17
CA THR A 560 17.24 -21.39 -18.53
C THR A 560 17.07 -21.80 -20.00
N ARG A 561 17.88 -21.23 -20.91
CA ARG A 561 17.90 -21.62 -22.33
C ARG A 561 18.44 -23.03 -22.52
N TYR A 562 19.51 -23.41 -21.83
CA TYR A 562 20.06 -24.78 -21.86
C TYR A 562 19.03 -25.81 -21.37
N ILE A 563 18.44 -25.60 -20.19
CA ILE A 563 17.40 -26.46 -19.59
C ILE A 563 16.21 -26.59 -20.54
N THR A 564 15.71 -25.47 -21.09
CA THR A 564 14.61 -25.47 -22.08
C THR A 564 14.99 -26.29 -23.33
N GLN A 565 16.22 -26.17 -23.84
CA GLN A 565 16.68 -26.91 -25.00
C GLN A 565 16.80 -28.42 -24.71
N GLN A 566 17.21 -28.83 -23.51
CA GLN A 566 17.27 -30.26 -23.15
C GLN A 566 15.86 -30.84 -22.90
N LEU A 567 14.98 -30.11 -22.21
CA LEU A 567 13.59 -30.53 -21.97
C LEU A 567 12.84 -30.76 -23.28
N ARG A 568 13.00 -29.88 -24.27
CA ARG A 568 12.42 -30.03 -25.63
C ARG A 568 12.97 -31.24 -26.42
N LYS A 569 14.00 -31.94 -25.94
CA LYS A 569 14.51 -33.21 -26.52
C LYS A 569 13.94 -34.45 -25.82
N ILE A 570 13.33 -34.31 -24.64
CA ILE A 570 12.78 -35.46 -23.90
C ILE A 570 11.48 -35.88 -24.57
N LYS A 571 11.44 -37.12 -25.07
CA LYS A 571 10.26 -37.71 -25.70
C LYS A 571 9.05 -37.62 -24.77
N ASP A 572 7.89 -37.27 -25.33
CA ASP A 572 6.60 -37.16 -24.65
C ASP A 572 6.52 -36.06 -23.56
N ILE A 573 7.47 -35.12 -23.52
CA ILE A 573 7.41 -33.89 -22.71
C ILE A 573 7.38 -32.67 -23.65
N TYR A 574 6.67 -31.62 -23.25
CA TYR A 574 6.76 -30.29 -23.87
C TYR A 574 7.03 -29.18 -22.84
N VAL A 575 7.52 -28.05 -23.33
CA VAL A 575 7.65 -26.79 -22.58
C VAL A 575 6.51 -25.87 -23.00
N PHE A 576 5.83 -25.21 -22.06
CA PHE A 576 4.78 -24.23 -22.35
C PHE A 576 5.40 -22.94 -22.93
N GLY A 577 4.98 -22.56 -24.14
CA GLY A 577 5.45 -21.34 -24.81
C GLY A 577 6.98 -21.31 -25.04
N ASP A 578 7.55 -20.10 -25.00
CA ASP A 578 9.01 -19.88 -25.05
C ASP A 578 9.48 -19.07 -23.83
N PRO A 579 10.05 -19.72 -22.79
CA PRO A 579 10.45 -19.05 -21.55
C PRO A 579 11.74 -18.24 -21.73
N LEU A 580 11.57 -16.95 -22.06
CA LEU A 580 12.68 -16.03 -22.30
C LEU A 580 13.45 -15.58 -21.04
N ILE A 581 12.91 -15.85 -19.84
CA ILE A 581 13.42 -15.35 -18.56
C ILE A 581 13.96 -16.52 -17.72
N SER A 582 13.34 -16.89 -16.60
CA SER A 582 13.96 -17.76 -15.57
C SER A 582 13.09 -18.90 -15.02
N VAL A 583 11.85 -19.02 -15.50
CA VAL A 583 10.90 -20.07 -15.11
C VAL A 583 10.52 -20.87 -16.35
N VAL A 584 10.54 -22.20 -16.23
CA VAL A 584 10.22 -23.14 -17.31
C VAL A 584 9.09 -24.05 -16.84
N ALA A 585 7.90 -23.90 -17.42
CA ALA A 585 6.79 -24.82 -17.20
C ALA A 585 6.83 -25.97 -18.21
N VAL A 586 6.53 -27.19 -17.75
CA VAL A 586 6.52 -28.42 -18.58
C VAL A 586 5.21 -29.19 -18.44
N GLY A 587 4.83 -29.89 -19.50
CA GLY A 587 3.63 -30.73 -19.58
C GLY A 587 3.86 -32.01 -20.38
N SER A 588 2.82 -32.85 -20.44
CA SER A 588 2.78 -34.06 -21.29
C SER A 588 1.33 -34.41 -21.65
N ASP A 589 1.10 -34.76 -22.91
CA ASP A 589 -0.18 -35.29 -23.39
C ASP A 589 -0.21 -36.84 -23.38
N LYS A 590 0.81 -37.48 -22.80
CA LYS A 590 0.99 -38.95 -22.80
C LYS A 590 1.00 -39.56 -21.41
N PHE A 591 1.35 -38.79 -20.37
CA PHE A 591 1.33 -39.24 -18.99
C PHE A 591 0.99 -38.11 -18.03
N ASP A 592 0.51 -38.47 -16.84
CA ASP A 592 0.26 -37.53 -15.75
C ASP A 592 1.59 -36.93 -15.24
N VAL A 593 1.82 -35.65 -15.55
CA VAL A 593 3.03 -34.91 -15.15
C VAL A 593 3.22 -34.84 -13.63
N PHE A 594 2.15 -34.90 -12.83
CA PHE A 594 2.26 -34.92 -11.37
C PHE A 594 2.93 -36.22 -10.85
N ARG A 595 2.79 -37.35 -11.58
CA ARG A 595 3.52 -38.60 -11.25
C ARG A 595 5.01 -38.47 -11.54
N ALA A 596 5.40 -37.76 -12.59
CA ALA A 596 6.81 -37.46 -12.87
C ALA A 596 7.39 -36.50 -11.81
N PHE A 597 6.64 -35.46 -11.42
CA PHE A 597 7.05 -34.53 -10.38
C PHE A 597 7.17 -35.23 -9.02
N ALA A 598 6.26 -36.15 -8.67
CA ALA A 598 6.39 -36.99 -7.47
C ALA A 598 7.62 -37.92 -7.50
N ALA A 599 8.00 -38.42 -8.69
CA ALA A 599 9.23 -39.21 -8.85
C ALA A 599 10.51 -38.35 -8.74
N LEU A 600 10.47 -37.09 -9.16
CA LEU A 600 11.53 -36.10 -8.92
C LEU A 600 11.60 -35.69 -7.44
N GLY A 601 10.46 -35.58 -6.75
CA GLY A 601 10.38 -35.40 -5.29
C GLY A 601 11.10 -36.50 -4.53
N LYS A 602 10.94 -37.76 -4.94
CA LYS A 602 11.70 -38.91 -4.40
C LYS A 602 13.21 -38.88 -4.70
N LYS A 603 13.69 -37.95 -5.55
CA LYS A 603 15.10 -37.65 -5.81
C LYS A 603 15.57 -36.35 -5.12
N GLY A 604 14.72 -35.74 -4.30
CA GLY A 604 14.99 -34.51 -3.54
C GLY A 604 14.61 -33.20 -4.23
N TRP A 605 13.94 -33.24 -5.38
CA TRP A 605 13.49 -32.02 -6.08
C TRP A 605 12.18 -31.48 -5.51
N ASN A 606 12.16 -30.19 -5.18
CA ASN A 606 10.95 -29.47 -4.78
C ASN A 606 10.51 -28.54 -5.91
N LEU A 607 9.55 -28.99 -6.73
CA LEU A 607 9.06 -28.29 -7.92
C LEU A 607 7.62 -27.79 -7.72
N ASN A 608 7.32 -26.61 -8.24
CA ASN A 608 5.98 -26.02 -8.14
C ASN A 608 4.99 -26.80 -9.03
N SER A 609 4.02 -27.47 -8.41
CA SER A 609 2.92 -28.13 -9.13
C SER A 609 1.84 -27.11 -9.49
N LEU A 610 1.67 -26.86 -10.79
CA LEU A 610 0.65 -25.96 -11.33
C LEU A 610 -0.74 -26.63 -11.29
N GLN A 611 -1.80 -25.83 -11.18
CA GLN A 611 -3.18 -26.32 -11.28
C GLN A 611 -3.88 -25.68 -12.48
N PHE A 612 -4.61 -26.50 -13.24
CA PHE A 612 -5.28 -26.10 -14.49
C PHE A 612 -4.36 -25.34 -15.47
N PRO A 613 -3.23 -25.94 -15.91
CA PRO A 613 -2.50 -25.41 -17.06
C PRO A 613 -3.44 -25.33 -18.28
N ALA A 614 -3.28 -24.25 -19.05
CA ALA A 614 -4.25 -23.76 -20.03
C ALA A 614 -4.22 -24.47 -21.39
#